data_AF-A0A497LI38-F1
#
_entry.id   AF-A0A497LI38-F1
#
_cell.length_a   1.000
_cell.length_b   1.000
_cell.length_c   1.000
_cell.angle_alpha   90.00
_cell.angle_beta   90.00
_cell.angle_gamma   90.00
#
_symmetry.space_group_name_H-M   'P 1'
#
loop_
_entity.id
_entity.type
_entity.pdbx_description
1 polymer ?
#
loop_
_entity_poly.entity_id
_entity_poly.type
_entity_poly.pdbx_seq_one_letter_code
_entity_poly.pdbx_strand_id
1 'polypeptide(L)'
;MSAGGQVSELVEGFRKLRLGALISIISVIIAFASLAVLFLTAGFAFPTVYPGQMYHMFAGTIITMMTVILVALALSIIAFIQWFMATGNLKRYNPDKFGIGRLGMLLQLIGVILIFIGSLSFVGVAFARGSNIAFFGALFGFMAIIILTAILALVGAILFAIMLMRLPEDPNVESGFKIAGILYLIGVILSIIPNIGIVGAILILVAAILIFTYSGSTLKRLEALPKT
;
A
#
# COMPACT_ATOMS: atom_id res chain seq x y z
N MET A 1 9.54 -19.73 -24.79
CA MET A 1 10.06 -19.98 -23.43
C MET A 1 9.84 -21.46 -23.13
N SER A 2 10.84 -22.16 -22.58
CA SER A 2 10.64 -23.54 -22.13
C SER A 2 9.63 -23.59 -20.98
N ALA A 3 8.88 -24.69 -20.85
CA ALA A 3 7.89 -24.88 -19.80
C ALA A 3 8.47 -24.64 -18.39
N GLY A 4 9.70 -25.12 -18.13
CA GLY A 4 10.41 -24.86 -16.88
C GLY A 4 10.74 -23.38 -16.61
N GLY A 5 10.96 -22.56 -17.65
CA GLY A 5 11.18 -21.12 -17.49
C GLY A 5 9.92 -20.37 -17.05
N GLN A 6 8.75 -20.81 -17.50
CA GLN A 6 7.46 -20.21 -17.13
C GLN A 6 7.11 -20.53 -15.67
N VAL A 7 7.27 -21.77 -15.22
CA VAL A 7 7.01 -22.15 -13.83
C VAL A 7 7.91 -21.39 -12.86
N SER A 8 9.19 -21.19 -13.22
CA SER A 8 10.13 -20.42 -12.41
C SER A 8 9.68 -18.97 -12.18
N GLU A 9 9.23 -18.28 -13.23
CA GLU A 9 8.71 -16.91 -13.15
C GLU A 9 7.44 -16.84 -12.28
N LEU A 10 6.58 -17.85 -12.37
CA LEU A 10 5.36 -17.95 -11.54
C LEU A 10 5.71 -18.13 -10.05
N VAL A 11 6.63 -19.05 -9.74
CA VAL A 11 7.12 -19.29 -8.37
C VAL A 11 7.75 -18.03 -7.79
N GLU A 12 8.63 -17.37 -8.53
CA GLU A 12 9.27 -16.13 -8.05
C GLU A 12 8.24 -15.01 -7.87
N GLY A 13 7.26 -14.91 -8.76
CA GLY A 13 6.11 -14.00 -8.62
C GLY A 13 5.38 -14.19 -7.29
N PHE A 14 5.00 -15.43 -6.95
CA PHE A 14 4.32 -15.72 -5.68
C PHE A 14 5.21 -15.53 -4.45
N ARG A 15 6.52 -15.82 -4.54
CA ARG A 15 7.46 -15.54 -3.43
C ARG A 15 7.51 -14.06 -3.11
N LYS A 16 7.63 -13.21 -4.13
CA LYS A 16 7.65 -11.75 -3.98
C LYS A 16 6.29 -11.21 -3.52
N LEU A 17 5.20 -11.78 -4.02
CA LEU A 17 3.84 -11.40 -3.60
C LEU A 17 3.63 -11.70 -2.11
N ARG A 18 4.04 -12.88 -1.66
CA ARG A 18 3.99 -13.31 -0.25
C ARG A 18 4.82 -12.40 0.64
N LEU A 19 6.07 -12.16 0.27
CA LEU A 19 6.98 -11.33 1.07
C LEU A 19 6.49 -9.88 1.13
N GLY A 20 6.00 -9.32 0.01
CA GLY A 20 5.37 -8.00 0.00
C GLY A 20 4.13 -7.93 0.89
N ALA A 21 3.27 -8.96 0.85
CA ALA A 21 2.10 -9.04 1.72
C ALA A 21 2.46 -9.11 3.21
N LEU A 22 3.48 -9.89 3.59
CA LEU A 22 3.97 -9.97 4.96
C LEU A 22 4.48 -8.61 5.46
N ILE A 23 5.31 -7.93 4.67
CA ILE A 23 5.84 -6.61 5.05
C ILE A 23 4.71 -5.58 5.16
N SER A 24 3.73 -5.64 4.25
CA SER A 24 2.53 -4.80 4.30
C SER A 24 1.72 -5.02 5.58
N ILE A 25 1.49 -6.27 5.98
CA ILE A 25 0.80 -6.62 7.24
C ILE A 25 1.55 -6.04 8.44
N ILE A 26 2.87 -6.25 8.52
CA ILE A 26 3.69 -5.73 9.62
C ILE A 26 3.61 -4.20 9.67
N SER A 27 3.75 -3.54 8.52
CA SER A 27 3.64 -2.07 8.41
C SER A 27 2.30 -1.56 8.95
N VAL A 28 1.19 -2.19 8.53
CA VAL A 28 -0.16 -1.79 8.94
C VAL A 28 -0.39 -2.05 10.43
N ILE A 29 0.09 -3.17 10.97
CA ILE A 29 0.01 -3.47 12.42
C ILE A 29 0.77 -2.42 13.24
N ILE A 30 1.99 -2.05 12.80
CA ILE A 30 2.78 -1.00 13.45
C ILE A 30 2.03 0.34 13.41
N ALA A 31 1.44 0.70 12.27
CA ALA A 31 0.65 1.92 12.14
C ALA A 31 -0.56 1.91 13.10
N PHE A 32 -1.33 0.81 13.17
CA PHE A 32 -2.46 0.70 14.09
C PHE A 32 -2.01 0.73 15.56
N ALA A 33 -0.94 0.02 15.92
CA ALA A 33 -0.38 0.05 17.27
C ALA A 33 0.04 1.47 17.68
N SER A 34 0.65 2.23 16.76
CA SER A 34 1.03 3.63 17.02
C SER A 34 -0.16 4.53 17.27
N LEU A 35 -1.25 4.33 16.52
CA LEU A 35 -2.48 5.09 16.67
C LEU A 35 -3.15 4.76 18.01
N ALA A 36 -3.17 3.48 18.41
CA ALA A 36 -3.67 3.05 19.71
C ALA A 36 -2.88 3.67 20.87
N VAL A 37 -1.54 3.71 20.78
CA VAL A 37 -0.69 4.37 21.79
C VAL A 37 -1.04 5.86 21.91
N LEU A 38 -1.28 6.57 20.79
CA LEU A 38 -1.72 7.97 20.85
C LEU A 38 -3.06 8.12 21.57
N PHE A 39 -4.05 7.26 21.26
CA PHE A 39 -5.35 7.34 21.92
C PHE A 39 -5.23 7.11 23.43
N LEU A 40 -4.36 6.20 23.85
CA LEU A 40 -4.08 5.95 25.26
C LEU A 40 -3.36 7.15 25.90
N THR A 41 -2.30 7.68 25.29
CA THR A 41 -1.53 8.79 25.88
C THR A 41 -2.32 10.09 25.92
N ALA A 42 -2.99 10.47 24.82
CA ALA A 42 -3.81 11.66 24.78
C ALA A 42 -5.06 11.51 25.65
N GLY A 43 -5.79 10.40 25.54
CA GLY A 43 -7.07 10.18 26.23
C GLY A 43 -6.96 10.15 27.76
N PHE A 44 -5.86 9.62 28.32
CA PHE A 44 -5.67 9.53 29.77
C PHE A 44 -4.98 10.76 30.40
N ALA A 45 -4.40 11.67 29.60
CA ALA A 45 -3.67 12.84 30.11
C ALA A 45 -4.52 14.09 30.33
N PHE A 46 -5.69 14.18 29.69
CA PHE A 46 -6.55 15.36 29.79
C PHE A 46 -7.10 15.70 31.19
N PRO A 47 -7.31 14.77 32.15
CA PRO A 47 -7.88 15.13 33.45
C PRO A 47 -6.87 15.56 34.53
N THR A 48 -5.55 15.35 34.36
CA THR A 48 -4.63 15.29 35.52
C THR A 48 -3.33 16.11 35.40
N VAL A 49 -3.05 16.77 34.28
CA VAL A 49 -1.71 17.32 33.99
C VAL A 49 -1.70 18.87 33.97
N TYR A 50 -0.71 19.49 34.63
CA TYR A 50 -0.50 20.94 34.60
C TYR A 50 -0.03 21.43 33.20
N PRO A 51 -0.33 22.67 32.78
CA PRO A 51 -0.07 23.17 31.42
C PRO A 51 1.37 23.02 30.91
N GLY A 52 2.38 23.18 31.79
CA GLY A 52 3.79 23.03 31.42
C GLY A 52 4.22 21.58 31.18
N GLN A 53 3.60 20.60 31.86
CA GLN A 53 3.88 19.17 31.68
C GLN A 53 3.16 18.60 30.45
N MET A 54 2.02 19.19 30.06
CA MET A 54 1.35 18.84 28.81
C MET A 54 2.27 19.02 27.61
N TYR A 55 3.02 20.13 27.53
CA TYR A 55 3.89 20.40 26.38
C TYR A 55 4.94 19.31 26.17
N HIS A 56 5.64 18.88 27.22
CA HIS A 56 6.66 17.83 27.11
C HIS A 56 6.06 16.46 26.77
N MET A 57 4.88 16.16 27.31
CA MET A 57 4.16 14.91 27.01
C MET A 57 3.68 14.87 25.55
N PHE A 58 3.12 15.97 25.04
CA PHE A 58 2.73 16.09 23.64
C PHE A 58 3.93 16.09 22.71
N ALA A 59 5.01 16.81 23.03
CA ALA A 59 6.24 16.81 22.24
C ALA A 59 6.86 15.41 22.15
N GLY A 60 6.96 14.68 23.27
CA GLY A 60 7.43 13.29 23.29
C GLY A 60 6.55 12.37 22.43
N THR A 61 5.23 12.48 22.57
CA THR A 61 4.26 11.69 21.79
C THR A 61 4.38 11.97 20.30
N ILE A 62 4.48 13.25 19.90
CA ILE A 62 4.65 13.65 18.50
C ILE A 62 5.95 13.08 17.92
N ILE A 63 7.07 13.17 18.65
CA ILE A 63 8.36 12.63 18.19
C ILE A 63 8.24 11.11 17.98
N THR A 64 7.70 10.38 18.95
CA THR A 64 7.50 8.93 18.84
C THR A 64 6.61 8.58 17.64
N MET A 65 5.52 9.32 17.43
CA MET A 65 4.64 9.11 16.28
C MET A 65 5.36 9.36 14.95
N MET A 66 6.11 10.45 14.83
CA MET A 66 6.86 10.75 13.62
C MET A 66 7.84 9.62 13.32
N THR A 67 8.55 9.11 14.33
CA THR A 67 9.44 7.96 14.17
C THR A 67 8.68 6.73 13.68
N VAL A 68 7.54 6.39 14.29
CA VAL A 68 6.77 5.20 13.89
C VAL A 68 6.17 5.34 12.50
N ILE A 69 5.65 6.52 12.14
CA ILE A 69 5.15 6.81 10.79
C ILE A 69 6.27 6.66 9.76
N LEU A 70 7.49 7.14 10.06
CA LEU A 70 8.64 6.97 9.16
C LEU A 70 9.01 5.49 8.97
N VAL A 71 9.00 4.69 10.04
CA VAL A 71 9.26 3.24 9.93
C VAL A 71 8.16 2.55 9.12
N ALA A 72 6.88 2.84 9.40
CA ALA A 72 5.76 2.28 8.66
C ALA A 72 5.82 2.67 7.17
N LEU A 73 6.18 3.92 6.87
CA LEU A 73 6.35 4.39 5.50
C LEU A 73 7.49 3.66 4.78
N ALA A 74 8.65 3.48 5.44
CA ALA A 74 9.76 2.71 4.89
C ALA A 74 9.36 1.26 4.59
N LEU A 75 8.67 0.58 5.52
CA LEU A 75 8.16 -0.77 5.30
C LEU A 75 7.13 -0.83 4.18
N SER A 76 6.26 0.17 4.08
CA SER A 76 5.25 0.25 3.01
C SER A 76 5.90 0.41 1.63
N ILE A 77 6.98 1.20 1.52
CA ILE A 77 7.78 1.31 0.29
C ILE A 77 8.41 -0.05 -0.07
N ILE A 78 8.99 -0.75 0.90
CA ILE A 78 9.57 -2.07 0.65
C ILE A 78 8.48 -3.05 0.18
N ALA A 79 7.32 -3.07 0.84
CA ALA A 79 6.19 -3.90 0.44
C ALA A 79 5.73 -3.60 -1.00
N PHE A 80 5.61 -2.31 -1.33
CA PHE A 80 5.27 -1.86 -2.68
C PHE A 80 6.27 -2.33 -3.73
N ILE A 81 7.57 -2.22 -3.46
CA ILE A 81 8.64 -2.71 -4.35
C ILE A 81 8.51 -4.22 -4.59
N GLN A 82 8.17 -4.99 -3.56
CA GLN A 82 7.98 -6.43 -3.66
C GLN A 82 6.74 -6.79 -4.48
N TRP A 83 5.62 -6.09 -4.29
CA TRP A 83 4.43 -6.24 -5.15
C TRP A 83 4.71 -5.82 -6.60
N PHE A 84 5.51 -4.78 -6.81
CA PHE A 84 5.93 -4.35 -8.14
C PHE A 84 6.77 -5.43 -8.84
N MET A 85 7.73 -6.05 -8.15
CA MET A 85 8.50 -7.17 -8.70
C MET A 85 7.63 -8.39 -8.95
N ALA A 86 6.70 -8.72 -8.03
CA ALA A 86 5.76 -9.83 -8.18
C ALA A 86 4.92 -9.69 -9.46
N THR A 87 4.28 -8.53 -9.66
CA THR A 87 3.49 -8.25 -10.87
C THR A 87 4.34 -8.26 -12.14
N GLY A 88 5.64 -7.93 -12.05
CA GLY A 88 6.59 -8.05 -13.14
C GLY A 88 6.82 -9.50 -13.59
N ASN A 89 7.07 -10.40 -12.64
CA ASN A 89 7.28 -11.83 -12.93
C ASN A 89 5.97 -12.50 -13.40
N LEU A 90 4.84 -12.14 -12.79
CA LEU A 90 3.52 -12.63 -13.24
C LEU A 90 3.19 -12.17 -14.68
N LYS A 91 3.55 -10.94 -15.05
CA LYS A 91 3.44 -10.46 -16.44
C LYS A 91 4.31 -11.26 -17.40
N ARG A 92 5.52 -11.68 -16.99
CA ARG A 92 6.41 -12.51 -17.84
C ARG A 92 5.86 -13.92 -18.03
N TYR A 93 5.18 -14.46 -17.02
CA TYR A 93 4.50 -15.75 -17.10
C TYR A 93 3.31 -15.71 -18.08
N ASN A 94 2.38 -14.76 -17.89
CA ASN A 94 1.24 -14.57 -18.78
C ASN A 94 0.96 -13.07 -18.99
N PRO A 95 1.44 -12.48 -20.09
CA PRO A 95 1.29 -11.04 -20.35
C PRO A 95 -0.16 -10.58 -20.47
N ASP A 96 -1.01 -11.38 -21.11
CA ASP A 96 -2.38 -11.01 -21.46
C ASP A 96 -3.28 -10.95 -20.21
N LYS A 97 -3.06 -11.88 -19.27
CA LYS A 97 -3.87 -11.95 -18.05
C LYS A 97 -3.32 -11.11 -16.91
N PHE A 98 -2.01 -11.20 -16.66
CA PHE A 98 -1.39 -10.63 -15.45
C PHE A 98 -0.66 -9.31 -15.70
N GLY A 99 -0.48 -8.89 -16.95
CA GLY A 99 0.09 -7.59 -17.30
C GLY A 99 -0.68 -6.40 -16.73
N ILE A 100 -1.98 -6.57 -16.49
CA ILE A 100 -2.87 -5.55 -15.93
C ILE A 100 -2.41 -5.11 -14.53
N GLY A 101 -1.97 -6.05 -13.68
CA GLY A 101 -1.50 -5.71 -12.34
C GLY A 101 -0.23 -4.87 -12.36
N ARG A 102 0.67 -5.11 -13.31
CA ARG A 102 1.89 -4.31 -13.50
C ARG A 102 1.57 -2.88 -13.93
N LEU A 103 0.61 -2.70 -14.83
CA LEU A 103 0.10 -1.37 -15.20
C LEU A 103 -0.47 -0.66 -13.97
N GLY A 104 -1.26 -1.37 -13.16
CA GLY A 104 -1.81 -0.81 -11.93
C GLY A 104 -0.74 -0.29 -10.96
N MET A 105 0.30 -1.09 -10.72
CA MET A 105 1.41 -0.68 -9.86
C MET A 105 2.23 0.48 -10.46
N LEU A 106 2.37 0.56 -11.80
CA LEU A 106 3.02 1.70 -12.45
C LEU A 106 2.23 3.00 -12.26
N LEU A 107 0.90 2.96 -12.35
CA LEU A 107 0.05 4.14 -12.11
C LEU A 107 0.20 4.64 -10.67
N GLN A 108 0.26 3.73 -9.69
CA GLN A 108 0.52 4.10 -8.30
C GLN A 108 1.91 4.73 -8.13
N LEU A 109 2.95 4.18 -8.76
CA LEU A 109 4.30 4.74 -8.70
C LEU A 109 4.35 6.16 -9.29
N ILE A 110 3.73 6.38 -10.46
CA ILE A 110 3.63 7.70 -11.08
C ILE A 110 2.93 8.67 -10.13
N GLY A 111 1.82 8.25 -9.52
CA GLY A 111 1.11 9.03 -8.51
C GLY A 111 2.02 9.46 -7.35
N VAL A 112 2.77 8.53 -6.77
CA VAL A 112 3.71 8.85 -5.66
C VAL A 112 4.77 9.85 -6.10
N ILE A 113 5.33 9.70 -7.31
CA ILE A 113 6.30 10.66 -7.87
C ILE A 113 5.66 12.05 -8.04
N LEU A 114 4.43 12.12 -8.53
CA LEU A 114 3.70 13.39 -8.69
C LEU A 114 3.46 14.08 -7.35
N ILE A 115 3.02 13.35 -6.32
CA ILE A 115 2.90 13.90 -4.96
C ILE A 115 4.24 14.43 -4.46
N PHE A 116 5.33 13.68 -4.66
CA PHE A 116 6.64 14.10 -4.20
C PHE A 116 7.09 15.41 -4.86
N ILE A 117 7.00 15.50 -6.19
CA ILE A 117 7.32 16.71 -6.96
C ILE A 117 6.42 17.86 -6.55
N GLY A 118 5.10 17.64 -6.47
CA GLY A 118 4.13 18.66 -6.07
C GLY A 118 4.38 19.18 -4.65
N SER A 119 4.75 18.30 -3.72
CA SER A 119 5.08 18.67 -2.34
C SER A 119 6.33 19.54 -2.29
N LEU A 120 7.38 19.20 -3.04
CA LEU A 120 8.60 20.01 -3.13
C LEU A 120 8.31 21.41 -3.69
N SER A 121 7.51 21.50 -4.76
CA SER A 121 7.09 22.79 -5.33
C SER A 121 6.29 23.62 -4.34
N PHE A 122 5.34 23.00 -3.61
CA PHE A 122 4.54 23.69 -2.60
C PHE A 122 5.38 24.19 -1.43
N VAL A 123 6.27 23.36 -0.88
CA VAL A 123 7.20 23.72 0.20
C VAL A 123 8.07 24.90 -0.21
N GLY A 124 8.63 24.88 -1.44
CA GLY A 124 9.44 25.99 -1.94
C GLY A 124 8.70 27.34 -1.92
N VAL A 125 7.41 27.35 -2.27
CA VAL A 125 6.59 28.57 -2.23
C VAL A 125 6.15 28.92 -0.81
N ALA A 126 5.85 27.94 0.03
CA ALA A 126 5.42 28.17 1.41
C ALA A 126 6.52 28.80 2.29
N PHE A 127 7.79 28.46 2.05
CA PHE A 127 8.93 29.03 2.78
C PHE A 127 9.49 30.31 2.14
N ALA A 128 9.23 30.54 0.85
CA ALA A 128 9.52 31.83 0.24
C ALA A 128 8.57 32.87 0.85
N ARG A 129 9.10 33.84 1.60
CA ARG A 129 8.34 34.99 2.14
C ARG A 129 7.87 35.90 0.99
N GLY A 130 6.90 35.43 0.20
CA GLY A 130 6.47 36.01 -1.05
C GLY A 130 5.00 36.45 -1.07
N SER A 131 4.54 36.82 -2.26
CA SER A 131 3.17 37.27 -2.51
C SER A 131 2.11 36.20 -2.17
N ASN A 132 1.03 36.62 -1.50
CA ASN A 132 -0.14 35.78 -1.23
C ASN A 132 -0.69 35.11 -2.50
N ILE A 133 -0.59 35.76 -3.66
CA ILE A 133 -1.05 35.22 -4.95
C ILE A 133 -0.26 33.98 -5.34
N ALA A 134 1.07 34.00 -5.16
CA ALA A 134 1.93 32.86 -5.46
C ALA A 134 1.64 31.67 -4.53
N PHE A 135 1.40 31.95 -3.24
CA PHE A 135 1.00 30.94 -2.26
C PHE A 135 -0.30 30.24 -2.64
N PHE A 136 -1.37 31.00 -2.94
CA PHE A 136 -2.64 30.39 -3.35
C PHE A 136 -2.54 29.65 -4.68
N GLY A 137 -1.77 30.16 -5.65
CA GLY A 137 -1.51 29.47 -6.91
C GLY A 137 -0.83 28.10 -6.69
N ALA A 138 0.19 28.06 -5.83
CA ALA A 138 0.87 26.82 -5.47
C ALA A 138 -0.04 25.86 -4.70
N LEU A 139 -0.89 26.37 -3.80
CA LEU A 139 -1.86 25.57 -3.07
C LEU A 139 -2.87 24.90 -4.02
N PHE A 140 -3.49 25.65 -4.94
CA PHE A 140 -4.43 25.09 -5.91
C PHE A 140 -3.75 24.11 -6.87
N GLY A 141 -2.53 24.40 -7.32
CA GLY A 141 -1.73 23.47 -8.11
C GLY A 141 -1.43 22.16 -7.37
N PHE A 142 -1.05 22.25 -6.11
CA PHE A 142 -0.82 21.08 -5.26
C PHE A 142 -2.10 20.27 -5.03
N MET A 143 -3.24 20.92 -4.78
CA MET A 143 -4.53 20.26 -4.66
C MET A 143 -4.92 19.52 -5.94
N ALA A 144 -4.68 20.10 -7.12
CA ALA A 144 -4.91 19.43 -8.40
C ALA A 144 -4.03 18.18 -8.55
N ILE A 145 -2.75 18.25 -8.15
CA ILE A 145 -1.83 17.10 -8.15
C ILE A 145 -2.31 16.00 -7.19
N ILE A 146 -2.80 16.35 -6.00
CA ILE A 146 -3.35 15.38 -5.04
C ILE A 146 -4.56 14.66 -5.66
N ILE A 147 -5.50 15.40 -6.24
CA ILE A 147 -6.71 14.81 -6.85
C ILE A 147 -6.33 13.87 -7.99
N LEU A 148 -5.44 14.30 -8.89
CA LEU A 148 -4.95 13.47 -9.98
C LEU A 148 -4.27 12.20 -9.45
N THR A 149 -3.45 12.34 -8.42
CA THR A 149 -2.76 11.19 -7.81
C THR A 149 -3.74 10.23 -7.16
N ALA A 150 -4.76 10.73 -6.46
CA ALA A 150 -5.79 9.88 -5.86
C ALA A 150 -6.51 9.04 -6.92
N ILE A 151 -6.83 9.64 -8.08
CA ILE A 151 -7.42 8.93 -9.23
C ILE A 151 -6.46 7.87 -9.76
N LEU A 152 -5.19 8.21 -10.00
CA LEU A 152 -4.18 7.26 -10.49
C LEU A 152 -3.96 6.10 -9.51
N ALA A 153 -3.89 6.39 -8.21
CA ALA A 153 -3.73 5.40 -7.17
C ALA A 153 -4.94 4.46 -7.08
N LEU A 154 -6.15 5.01 -7.19
CA LEU A 154 -7.40 4.26 -7.22
C LEU A 154 -7.46 3.31 -8.42
N VAL A 155 -7.27 3.84 -9.63
CA VAL A 155 -7.24 3.02 -10.86
C VAL A 155 -6.17 1.94 -10.73
N GLY A 156 -4.99 2.30 -10.25
CA GLY A 156 -3.90 1.36 -10.05
C GLY A 156 -4.25 0.23 -9.08
N ALA A 157 -4.91 0.55 -7.97
CA ALA A 157 -5.36 -0.42 -6.98
C ALA A 157 -6.46 -1.35 -7.52
N ILE A 158 -7.38 -0.82 -8.33
CA ILE A 158 -8.42 -1.61 -9.01
C ILE A 158 -7.79 -2.61 -9.98
N LEU A 159 -6.83 -2.17 -10.80
CA LEU A 159 -6.14 -3.05 -11.76
C LEU A 159 -5.35 -4.16 -11.05
N PHE A 160 -4.71 -3.83 -9.92
CA PHE A 160 -4.05 -4.83 -9.07
C PHE A 160 -5.06 -5.84 -8.48
N ALA A 161 -6.21 -5.37 -7.99
CA ALA A 161 -7.27 -6.24 -7.48
C ALA A 161 -7.82 -7.18 -8.55
N ILE A 162 -8.04 -6.67 -9.77
CA ILE A 162 -8.49 -7.47 -10.93
C ILE A 162 -7.45 -8.56 -11.26
N MET A 163 -6.16 -8.23 -11.24
CA MET A 163 -5.12 -9.23 -11.43
C MET A 163 -5.23 -10.35 -10.37
N LEU A 164 -5.39 -10.01 -9.09
CA LEU A 164 -5.58 -11.01 -8.03
C LEU A 164 -6.81 -11.88 -8.26
N MET A 165 -7.92 -11.29 -8.74
CA MET A 165 -9.14 -12.04 -9.07
C MET A 165 -8.98 -13.02 -10.22
N ARG A 166 -8.04 -12.75 -11.15
CA ARG A 166 -7.73 -13.59 -12.30
C ARG A 166 -6.66 -14.64 -12.04
N LEU A 167 -5.89 -14.53 -10.94
CA LEU A 167 -4.85 -15.50 -10.59
C LEU A 167 -5.37 -16.95 -10.56
N PRO A 168 -6.56 -17.25 -10.00
CA PRO A 168 -7.11 -18.61 -10.00
C PRO A 168 -7.58 -19.16 -11.34
N GLU A 169 -7.51 -18.38 -12.42
CA GLU A 169 -7.77 -18.90 -13.76
C GLU A 169 -6.67 -19.85 -14.22
N ASP A 170 -5.49 -19.81 -13.58
CA ASP A 170 -4.48 -20.85 -13.72
C ASP A 170 -4.84 -22.04 -12.81
N PRO A 171 -4.96 -23.27 -13.35
CA PRO A 171 -5.37 -24.44 -12.58
C PRO A 171 -4.40 -24.79 -11.43
N ASN A 172 -3.17 -24.28 -11.45
CA ASN A 172 -2.18 -24.53 -10.39
C ASN A 172 -2.25 -23.52 -9.24
N VAL A 173 -3.12 -22.52 -9.32
CA VAL A 173 -3.23 -21.42 -8.36
C VAL A 173 -4.50 -21.55 -7.51
N GLU A 174 -4.40 -21.20 -6.23
CA GLU A 174 -5.54 -21.35 -5.33
C GLU A 174 -6.66 -20.32 -5.56
N SER A 175 -7.92 -20.79 -5.52
CA SER A 175 -9.13 -19.97 -5.69
C SER A 175 -9.28 -18.86 -4.65
N GLY A 176 -8.61 -18.97 -3.52
CA GLY A 176 -8.60 -17.97 -2.45
C GLY A 176 -8.12 -16.59 -2.89
N PHE A 177 -7.28 -16.50 -3.92
CA PHE A 177 -6.86 -15.21 -4.48
C PHE A 177 -8.02 -14.38 -5.04
N LYS A 178 -9.09 -15.03 -5.50
CA LYS A 178 -10.30 -14.33 -5.95
C LYS A 178 -10.97 -13.58 -4.81
N ILE A 179 -11.10 -14.24 -3.66
CA ILE A 179 -11.67 -13.64 -2.45
C ILE A 179 -10.77 -12.51 -1.96
N ALA A 180 -9.45 -12.72 -1.95
CA ALA A 180 -8.50 -11.68 -1.57
C ALA A 180 -8.59 -10.44 -2.48
N GLY A 181 -8.69 -10.64 -3.80
CA GLY A 181 -8.86 -9.55 -4.77
C GLY A 181 -10.17 -8.78 -4.58
N ILE A 182 -11.29 -9.46 -4.31
CA ILE A 182 -12.58 -8.83 -4.02
C ILE A 182 -12.51 -8.00 -2.73
N LEU A 183 -11.95 -8.58 -1.65
CA LEU A 183 -11.81 -7.88 -0.38
C LEU A 183 -10.88 -6.66 -0.49
N TYR A 184 -9.79 -6.79 -1.24
CA TYR A 184 -8.89 -5.68 -1.52
C TYR A 184 -9.62 -4.56 -2.28
N LEU A 185 -10.39 -4.90 -3.32
CA LEU A 185 -11.16 -3.93 -4.10
C LEU A 185 -12.19 -3.19 -3.23
N ILE A 186 -13.00 -3.92 -2.46
CA ILE A 186 -14.00 -3.32 -1.56
C ILE A 186 -13.30 -2.45 -0.52
N GLY A 187 -12.18 -2.93 0.05
CA GLY A 187 -11.40 -2.17 1.02
C GLY A 187 -10.86 -0.86 0.46
N VAL A 188 -10.38 -0.86 -0.78
CA VAL A 188 -9.93 0.34 -1.50
C VAL A 188 -11.09 1.30 -1.78
N ILE A 189 -12.28 0.81 -2.15
CA ILE A 189 -13.43 1.68 -2.38
C ILE A 189 -13.89 2.33 -1.05
N LEU A 190 -13.97 1.54 0.01
CA LEU A 190 -14.37 2.02 1.33
C LEU A 190 -13.34 2.96 1.97
N SER A 191 -12.05 2.83 1.64
CA SER A 191 -11.00 3.72 2.17
C SER A 191 -11.11 5.17 1.68
N ILE A 192 -11.84 5.41 0.58
CA ILE A 192 -12.06 6.75 0.01
C ILE A 192 -13.21 7.47 0.72
N ILE A 193 -14.16 6.73 1.28
CA ILE A 193 -15.35 7.30 1.92
C ILE A 193 -14.94 7.85 3.30
N PRO A 194 -15.09 9.17 3.54
CA PRO A 194 -14.84 9.74 4.85
C PRO A 194 -15.64 9.02 5.94
N ASN A 195 -15.06 8.88 7.13
CA ASN A 195 -15.62 8.18 8.31
C ASN A 195 -15.69 6.64 8.23
N ILE A 196 -15.72 6.03 7.03
CA ILE A 196 -15.74 4.56 6.87
C ILE A 196 -14.34 4.01 6.55
N GLY A 197 -13.37 4.88 6.27
CA GLY A 197 -12.05 4.48 5.78
C GLY A 197 -11.28 3.48 6.66
N ILE A 198 -11.53 3.45 7.98
CA ILE A 198 -10.96 2.46 8.90
C ILE A 198 -11.42 1.03 8.53
N VAL A 199 -12.70 0.86 8.19
CA VAL A 199 -13.25 -0.42 7.74
C VAL A 199 -12.57 -0.84 6.44
N GLY A 200 -12.37 0.11 5.52
CA GLY A 200 -11.60 -0.12 4.29
C GLY A 200 -10.19 -0.62 4.56
N ALA A 201 -9.46 0.03 5.48
CA ALA A 201 -8.11 -0.37 5.87
C ALA A 201 -8.07 -1.78 6.50
N ILE A 202 -9.06 -2.13 7.33
CA ILE A 202 -9.19 -3.49 7.89
C ILE A 202 -9.41 -4.52 6.78
N LEU A 203 -10.28 -4.25 5.81
CA LEU A 203 -10.49 -5.16 4.68
C LEU A 203 -9.25 -5.33 3.81
N ILE A 204 -8.49 -4.27 3.57
CA ILE A 204 -7.19 -4.34 2.87
C ILE A 204 -6.20 -5.20 3.66
N LEU A 205 -6.16 -5.07 4.99
CA LEU A 205 -5.32 -5.90 5.84
C LEU A 205 -5.72 -7.38 5.76
N VAL A 206 -7.03 -7.69 5.84
CA VAL A 206 -7.54 -9.06 5.68
C VAL A 206 -7.18 -9.60 4.30
N ALA A 207 -7.33 -8.79 3.24
CA ALA A 207 -6.92 -9.18 1.91
C ALA A 207 -5.41 -9.48 1.83
N ALA A 208 -4.56 -8.68 2.47
CA ALA A 208 -3.12 -8.93 2.54
C ALA A 208 -2.80 -10.25 3.28
N ILE A 209 -3.51 -10.57 4.36
CA ILE A 209 -3.39 -11.85 5.07
C ILE A 209 -3.75 -13.03 4.17
N LEU A 210 -4.83 -12.91 3.39
CA LEU A 210 -5.23 -13.94 2.44
C LEU A 210 -4.21 -14.08 1.30
N ILE A 211 -3.70 -12.97 0.75
CA ILE A 211 -2.63 -12.99 -0.26
C ILE A 211 -1.41 -13.72 0.30
N PHE A 212 -0.98 -13.42 1.53
CA PHE A 212 0.15 -14.10 2.17
C PHE A 212 -0.08 -15.61 2.30
N THR A 213 -1.27 -15.99 2.79
CA THR A 213 -1.64 -17.38 3.05
C THR A 213 -1.71 -18.18 1.75
N TYR A 214 -2.48 -17.68 0.77
CA TYR A 214 -2.70 -18.37 -0.51
C TYR A 214 -1.47 -18.36 -1.43
N SER A 215 -0.59 -17.36 -1.31
CA SER A 215 0.71 -17.41 -1.98
C SER A 215 1.57 -18.54 -1.42
N GLY A 216 1.56 -18.75 -0.09
CA GLY A 216 2.33 -19.82 0.54
C GLY A 216 1.88 -21.22 0.16
N SER A 217 0.57 -21.46 0.08
CA SER A 217 0.01 -22.73 -0.35
C SER A 217 0.19 -22.98 -1.85
N THR A 218 0.00 -21.96 -2.69
CA THR A 218 0.27 -22.05 -4.13
C THR A 218 1.73 -22.37 -4.42
N LEU A 219 2.67 -21.76 -3.70
CA LEU A 219 4.09 -22.08 -3.81
C LEU A 219 4.39 -23.54 -3.53
N LYS A 220 3.82 -24.10 -2.44
CA LYS A 220 4.01 -25.52 -2.10
C LYS A 220 3.50 -26.45 -3.21
N ARG A 221 2.38 -26.10 -3.87
CA ARG A 221 1.86 -26.87 -5.01
C ARG A 221 2.78 -26.78 -6.21
N LEU A 222 3.21 -25.57 -6.57
CA LEU A 222 4.08 -25.34 -7.72
C LEU A 222 5.46 -25.99 -7.56
N GLU A 223 6.03 -25.98 -6.34
CA GLU A 223 7.31 -26.61 -6.04
C GLU A 223 7.22 -28.16 -6.01
N ALA A 224 6.03 -28.71 -5.83
CA ALA A 224 5.78 -30.15 -5.88
C ALA A 224 5.56 -30.68 -7.31
N LEU A 225 5.41 -29.80 -8.31
CA LEU A 225 5.30 -30.22 -9.70
C LEU A 225 6.65 -30.76 -10.20
N PRO A 226 6.65 -31.85 -11.00
CA PRO A 226 7.87 -32.37 -11.58
C PRO A 226 8.53 -31.30 -12.46
N LYS A 227 9.84 -31.09 -12.26
CA LYS A 227 10.64 -30.17 -13.09
C LYS A 227 10.75 -30.77 -14.50
N THR A 228 9.85 -30.39 -15.40
CA THR A 228 9.90 -30.70 -16.83
C THR A 228 10.74 -29.70 -17.60
#